data_AF-A0A6V8PUC7-F1
#
_entry.id   AF-A0A6V8PUC7-F1
#
_cell.length_a   1.000
_cell.length_b   1.000
_cell.length_c   1.000
_cell.angle_alpha   90.00
_cell.angle_beta   90.00
_cell.angle_gamma   90.00
#
_symmetry.space_group_name_H-M   'P 1'
#
loop_
_entity.id
_entity.type
_entity.pdbx_description
1 polymer ?
#
loop_
_entity_poly.entity_id
_entity_poly.type
_entity_poly.pdbx_seq_one_letter_code
_entity_poly.pdbx_strand_id
1 'polypeptide(L)'
;PEQENQTSGPAQAIGKTSATDRDPTTSDKFSFWLSPGVIVNPFDIVEVEQVSHEGSSRTYGLVTTLEHRTDSPTHLANFISSNFGELTEEPNTPRQGTTIAHVNVLSNDKDIYMPVSSEKVVNFADENDIQVALGMDTMESRDRIPAGLIKMSNGVAAVAYIDRRYVLGPESAHVNISGISGLATKTSYAMFVLQSILQKTPEEERDKIGVIILNVKHGDLLQIDQRRQKEFSVEEMEMWEDLGLEPKPFDADKVHYFLPRGKAGRPNSFYEPDFYQIYAYDLESTADKLDLLFAQIPDAYFTLESIISEIKEGIRNNEPEFRNVQSWTNLLSGRPLFDPETRAAVREWRGIRGSSIGVFRRHMRRMVQAAQSGIFVNTLATREAVLTEEILKIKGGHVYVVDIARLYEHEQMLVFGDLLKTVYSLKAEPPEDRTEPVPEKVIFFVDEVLPMA
;
A
#
# COMPACT_ATOMS: atom_id res chain seq x y z
N PRO A 1 29.03 -6.30 -35.71
CA PRO A 1 27.73 -5.61 -35.56
C PRO A 1 27.91 -4.49 -34.54
N GLU A 2 28.12 -3.29 -35.08
CA GLU A 2 28.36 -2.06 -34.33
C GLU A 2 27.20 -1.79 -33.37
N GLN A 3 27.54 -1.59 -32.09
CA GLN A 3 26.63 -1.02 -31.11
C GLN A 3 26.44 0.45 -31.48
N GLU A 4 25.26 0.80 -31.97
CA GLU A 4 24.83 2.19 -32.06
C GLU A 4 24.78 2.78 -30.64
N ASN A 5 25.76 3.62 -30.32
CA ASN A 5 25.67 4.57 -29.23
C ASN A 5 24.42 5.43 -29.45
N GLN A 6 23.39 5.20 -28.64
CA GLN A 6 22.31 6.17 -28.48
C GLN A 6 22.94 7.43 -27.88
N THR A 7 23.07 8.46 -28.72
CA THR A 7 23.55 9.78 -28.30
C THR A 7 22.55 10.39 -27.32
N SER A 8 22.93 10.45 -26.05
CA SER A 8 22.34 11.32 -25.03
C SER A 8 22.27 12.75 -25.57
N GLY A 9 21.10 13.38 -25.50
CA GLY A 9 20.95 14.79 -25.89
C GLY A 9 21.93 15.69 -25.11
N PRO A 10 22.33 16.85 -25.66
CA PRO A 10 23.27 17.73 -24.97
C PRO A 10 22.68 18.18 -23.62
N ALA A 11 23.43 17.96 -22.54
CA ALA A 11 23.09 18.43 -21.20
C ALA A 11 22.75 19.93 -21.23
N GLN A 12 21.50 20.26 -20.90
CA GLN A 12 21.02 21.63 -20.95
C GLN A 12 21.50 22.36 -19.69
N ALA A 13 22.41 23.32 -19.87
CA ALA A 13 22.86 24.20 -18.80
C ALA A 13 21.72 25.14 -18.36
N ILE A 14 21.48 25.21 -17.06
CA ILE A 14 20.34 25.93 -16.48
C ILE A 14 20.73 27.06 -15.53
N GLY A 15 21.98 27.10 -15.06
CA GLY A 15 22.42 28.10 -14.11
C GLY A 15 23.81 27.84 -13.55
N LYS A 16 24.18 28.58 -12.50
CA LYS A 16 25.40 28.32 -11.73
C LYS A 16 25.21 28.34 -10.24
N THR A 17 25.95 27.48 -9.55
CA THR A 17 25.98 27.40 -8.10
C THR A 17 26.46 28.72 -7.48
N SER A 18 25.89 29.07 -6.34
CA SER A 18 26.25 30.30 -5.63
C SER A 18 26.09 30.08 -4.12
N ALA A 19 27.20 30.17 -3.41
CA ALA A 19 27.24 30.26 -1.95
C ALA A 19 27.37 31.71 -1.51
N THR A 20 26.62 32.10 -0.49
CA THR A 20 26.72 33.42 0.15
C THR A 20 27.08 33.28 1.63
N ASP A 21 27.47 34.39 2.28
CA ASP A 21 27.65 34.47 3.74
C ASP A 21 26.46 33.88 4.51
N ARG A 22 25.23 34.22 4.07
CA ARG A 22 23.99 33.88 4.78
C ARG A 22 23.42 32.53 4.38
N ASP A 23 23.77 32.06 3.20
CA ASP A 23 23.30 30.81 2.62
C ASP A 23 24.49 30.05 1.99
N PRO A 24 25.30 29.38 2.84
CA PRO A 24 26.45 28.62 2.37
C PRO A 24 26.01 27.28 1.76
N THR A 25 26.78 26.79 0.79
CA THR A 25 26.65 25.42 0.30
C THR A 25 27.22 24.43 1.32
N THR A 26 26.51 23.33 1.57
CA THR A 26 26.91 22.23 2.46
C THR A 26 27.06 20.93 1.68
N SER A 27 27.42 19.83 2.37
CA SER A 27 27.45 18.49 1.76
C SER A 27 26.08 18.02 1.27
N ASP A 28 25.02 18.52 1.89
CA ASP A 28 23.65 17.99 1.72
C ASP A 28 22.77 18.96 0.92
N LYS A 29 23.22 20.21 0.72
CA LYS A 29 22.42 21.26 0.09
C LYS A 29 23.29 22.26 -0.65
N PHE A 30 22.80 22.71 -1.80
CA PHE A 30 23.38 23.83 -2.53
C PHE A 30 22.29 24.66 -3.19
N SER A 31 22.66 25.87 -3.60
CA SER A 31 21.78 26.81 -4.27
C SER A 31 22.40 27.26 -5.58
N PHE A 32 21.57 27.51 -6.59
CA PHE A 32 22.03 28.03 -7.88
C PHE A 32 21.06 29.08 -8.42
N TRP A 33 21.58 30.07 -9.13
CA TRP A 33 20.75 31.05 -9.84
C TRP A 33 20.43 30.53 -11.24
N LEU A 34 19.21 30.79 -11.72
CA LEU A 34 18.73 30.34 -13.03
C LEU A 34 19.12 31.31 -14.15
N SER A 35 19.48 30.76 -15.30
CA SER A 35 19.63 31.52 -16.54
C SER A 35 18.26 32.03 -17.04
N PRO A 36 18.20 33.22 -17.67
CA PRO A 36 16.94 33.78 -18.17
C PRO A 36 16.23 32.84 -19.16
N GLY A 37 14.91 32.69 -19.00
CA GLY A 37 14.08 31.88 -19.90
C GLY A 37 14.10 30.37 -19.64
N VAL A 38 14.89 29.90 -18.67
CA VAL A 38 14.89 28.49 -18.25
C VAL A 38 13.74 28.24 -17.28
N ILE A 39 13.00 27.16 -17.51
CA ILE A 39 11.95 26.69 -16.62
C ILE A 39 12.52 25.53 -15.80
N VAL A 40 12.38 25.60 -14.49
CA VAL A 40 12.71 24.54 -13.53
C VAL A 40 11.57 24.43 -12.54
N ASN A 41 11.17 23.22 -12.21
CA ASN A 41 10.13 22.92 -11.23
C ASN A 41 10.74 22.31 -9.95
N PRO A 42 10.02 22.40 -8.81
CA PRO A 42 10.29 21.51 -7.69
C PRO A 42 10.27 20.05 -8.15
N PHE A 43 11.13 19.24 -7.56
CA PHE A 43 11.38 17.82 -7.88
C PHE A 43 12.13 17.53 -9.18
N ASP A 44 12.56 18.54 -9.94
CA ASP A 44 13.54 18.32 -11.00
C ASP A 44 14.88 17.87 -10.40
N ILE A 45 15.54 16.91 -11.05
CA ILE A 45 16.88 16.44 -10.72
C ILE A 45 17.92 17.18 -11.56
N VAL A 46 18.93 17.71 -10.90
CA VAL A 46 20.02 18.46 -11.53
C VAL A 46 21.35 17.78 -11.26
N GLU A 47 22.31 18.00 -12.16
CA GLU A 47 23.69 17.55 -12.00
C GLU A 47 24.66 18.73 -11.97
N VAL A 48 25.72 18.57 -11.19
CA VAL A 48 26.82 19.54 -11.09
C VAL A 48 28.16 18.82 -11.03
N GLU A 49 29.12 19.30 -11.81
CA GLU A 49 30.49 18.79 -11.76
C GLU A 49 31.16 19.16 -10.41
N GLN A 50 31.73 18.15 -9.77
CA GLN A 50 32.40 18.24 -8.49
C GLN A 50 33.85 17.73 -8.58
N VAL A 51 34.67 18.11 -7.61
CA VAL A 51 36.06 17.65 -7.50
C VAL A 51 36.14 16.16 -7.15
N SER A 52 37.14 15.47 -7.70
CA SER A 52 37.49 14.09 -7.35
C SER A 52 38.99 13.90 -7.20
N HIS A 53 39.39 12.89 -6.42
CA HIS A 53 40.80 12.47 -6.33
C HIS A 53 41.37 11.97 -7.66
N GLU A 54 40.50 11.47 -8.56
CA GLU A 54 40.87 10.87 -9.84
C GLU A 54 40.34 11.66 -11.05
N GLY A 55 40.05 12.97 -10.86
CA GLY A 55 39.55 13.85 -11.92
C GLY A 55 38.33 14.65 -11.45
N SER A 56 37.20 14.50 -12.14
CA SER A 56 35.91 15.06 -11.72
C SER A 56 34.94 13.97 -11.27
N SER A 57 34.01 14.34 -10.40
CA SER A 57 32.81 13.59 -10.01
C SER A 57 31.57 14.40 -10.39
N ARG A 58 30.40 13.80 -10.27
CA ARG A 58 29.11 14.46 -10.48
C ARG A 58 28.28 14.36 -9.21
N THR A 59 27.78 15.48 -8.75
CA THR A 59 26.83 15.56 -7.64
C THR A 59 25.44 15.76 -8.22
N TYR A 60 24.52 14.88 -7.84
CA TYR A 60 23.11 14.93 -8.23
C TYR A 60 22.28 15.51 -7.10
N GLY A 61 21.28 16.32 -7.44
CA GLY A 61 20.43 16.95 -6.44
C GLY A 61 19.00 17.17 -6.91
N LEU A 62 18.08 17.19 -5.94
CA LEU A 62 16.65 17.40 -6.13
C LEU A 62 16.30 18.86 -5.82
N VAL A 63 15.73 19.57 -6.79
CA VAL A 63 15.22 20.93 -6.58
C VAL A 63 14.05 20.87 -5.60
N THR A 64 14.10 21.65 -4.53
CA THR A 64 13.08 21.66 -3.47
C THR A 64 12.21 22.90 -3.52
N THR A 65 12.82 24.07 -3.60
CA THR A 65 12.13 25.36 -3.64
C THR A 65 12.79 26.31 -4.62
N LEU A 66 12.00 27.22 -5.18
CA LEU A 66 12.45 28.28 -6.07
C LEU A 66 12.03 29.62 -5.48
N GLU A 67 12.98 30.55 -5.38
CA GLU A 67 12.78 31.88 -4.81
C GLU A 67 13.19 32.96 -5.81
N HIS A 68 12.29 33.87 -6.14
CA HIS A 68 12.63 35.03 -6.96
C HIS A 68 13.07 36.19 -6.06
N ARG A 69 14.35 36.57 -6.16
CA ARG A 69 14.93 37.68 -5.40
C ARG A 69 15.13 38.88 -6.30
N THR A 70 14.89 40.07 -5.77
CA THR A 70 15.08 41.35 -6.48
C THR A 70 15.94 42.30 -5.67
N ASP A 71 16.40 43.36 -6.31
CA ASP A 71 17.08 44.50 -5.69
C ASP A 71 16.16 45.38 -4.84
N SER A 72 14.85 45.11 -4.84
CA SER A 72 13.87 45.93 -4.13
C SER A 72 13.79 45.61 -2.63
N PRO A 73 13.87 46.62 -1.75
CA PRO A 73 13.80 46.41 -0.31
C PRO A 73 12.37 46.18 0.21
N THR A 74 11.34 46.62 -0.53
CA THR A 74 9.93 46.54 -0.08
C THR A 74 8.94 46.48 -1.25
N HIS A 75 7.74 45.94 -1.02
CA HIS A 75 6.66 45.96 -2.02
C HIS A 75 6.21 47.38 -2.41
N LEU A 76 6.28 48.35 -1.50
CA LEU A 76 5.93 49.75 -1.81
C LEU A 76 6.92 50.35 -2.82
N ALA A 77 8.21 50.03 -2.72
CA ALA A 77 9.21 50.47 -3.69
C ALA A 77 8.96 49.88 -5.10
N ASN A 78 8.40 48.67 -5.18
CA ASN A 78 7.96 48.07 -6.45
C ASN A 78 6.73 48.77 -7.01
N PHE A 79 5.71 49.00 -6.18
CA PHE A 79 4.50 49.71 -6.58
C PHE A 79 4.79 51.10 -7.15
N ILE A 80 5.66 51.87 -6.49
CA ILE A 80 6.07 53.19 -6.96
C ILE A 80 6.87 53.09 -8.28
N SER A 81 7.79 52.13 -8.42
CA SER A 81 8.55 51.97 -9.67
C SER A 81 7.71 51.50 -10.86
N SER A 82 6.59 50.81 -10.61
CA SER A 82 5.61 50.41 -11.62
C SER A 82 4.52 51.47 -11.81
N ASN A 83 4.90 52.76 -11.77
CA ASN A 83 3.99 53.90 -11.97
C ASN A 83 2.70 53.82 -11.13
N PHE A 84 2.84 53.50 -9.84
CA PHE A 84 1.71 53.32 -8.91
C PHE A 84 0.71 52.23 -9.32
N GLY A 85 1.24 51.12 -9.86
CA GLY A 85 0.47 49.91 -10.17
C GLY A 85 -0.14 49.89 -11.56
N GLU A 86 0.39 50.67 -12.50
CA GLU A 86 0.04 50.56 -13.90
C GLU A 86 0.42 49.16 -14.42
N LEU A 87 -0.53 48.46 -15.04
CA LEU A 87 -0.41 47.04 -15.38
C LEU A 87 0.07 46.82 -16.82
N THR A 88 -0.04 47.84 -17.66
CA THR A 88 0.18 47.71 -19.11
C THR A 88 1.49 48.32 -19.61
N GLU A 89 2.13 49.15 -18.78
CA GLU A 89 3.39 49.83 -19.14
C GLU A 89 4.61 49.05 -18.67
N GLU A 90 5.61 48.92 -19.54
CA GLU A 90 6.94 48.46 -19.12
C GLU A 90 7.63 49.57 -18.31
N PRO A 91 8.14 49.28 -17.10
CA PRO A 91 8.83 50.27 -16.29
C PRO A 91 10.08 50.80 -16.99
N ASN A 92 10.30 52.12 -16.96
CA ASN A 92 11.52 52.75 -17.50
C ASN A 92 12.82 52.26 -16.84
N THR A 93 12.73 51.71 -15.62
CA THR A 93 13.85 51.10 -14.91
C THR A 93 13.38 49.77 -14.35
N PRO A 94 13.46 48.69 -15.14
CA PRO A 94 13.02 47.38 -14.68
C PRO A 94 13.89 46.94 -13.51
N ARG A 95 13.24 46.44 -12.46
CA ARG A 95 13.91 45.88 -11.29
C ARG A 95 14.76 44.69 -11.71
N GLN A 96 15.96 44.59 -11.15
CA GLN A 96 16.84 43.46 -11.41
C GLN A 96 16.47 42.35 -10.44
N GLY A 97 16.16 41.18 -11.00
CA GLY A 97 15.80 40.00 -10.22
C GLY A 97 16.40 38.74 -10.78
N THR A 98 16.60 37.76 -9.92
CA THR A 98 17.05 36.42 -10.29
C THR A 98 16.26 35.39 -9.49
N THR A 99 16.06 34.23 -10.10
CA THR A 99 15.45 33.10 -9.41
C THR A 99 16.56 32.20 -8.89
N ILE A 100 16.54 31.92 -7.59
CA ILE A 100 17.44 31.02 -6.89
C ILE A 100 16.67 29.71 -6.66
N ALA A 101 17.23 28.61 -7.12
CA ALA A 101 16.74 27.27 -6.83
C ALA A 101 17.55 26.66 -5.67
N HIS A 102 16.85 26.10 -4.70
CA HIS A 102 17.41 25.39 -3.56
C HIS A 102 17.38 23.89 -3.81
N VAL A 103 18.51 23.22 -3.63
CA VAL A 103 18.70 21.82 -4.01
C VAL A 103 19.14 21.00 -2.81
N ASN A 104 18.49 19.86 -2.58
CA ASN A 104 19.00 18.83 -1.67
C ASN A 104 19.84 17.85 -2.47
N VAL A 105 21.06 17.58 -2.01
CA VAL A 105 21.96 16.58 -2.61
C VAL A 105 21.37 15.19 -2.39
N LEU A 106 21.29 14.41 -3.47
CA LEU A 106 20.83 13.02 -3.45
C LEU A 106 22.03 12.07 -3.30
N SER A 107 23.01 12.22 -4.18
CA SER A 107 24.18 11.35 -4.24
C SER A 107 25.33 11.97 -5.04
N ASN A 108 26.48 11.31 -5.02
CA ASN A 108 27.62 11.61 -5.87
C ASN A 108 28.12 10.29 -6.49
N ASP A 109 28.44 10.31 -7.78
CA ASP A 109 28.87 9.12 -8.55
C ASP A 109 30.19 8.48 -8.08
N LYS A 110 30.94 9.17 -7.22
CA LYS A 110 32.22 8.70 -6.63
C LYS A 110 32.24 8.79 -5.10
N ASP A 111 31.07 8.82 -4.47
CA ASP A 111 30.91 8.92 -3.01
C ASP A 111 31.62 10.14 -2.37
N ILE A 112 31.66 11.26 -3.10
CA ILE A 112 32.28 12.51 -2.64
C ILE A 112 31.23 13.44 -2.04
N TYR A 113 31.20 13.50 -0.70
CA TYR A 113 30.27 14.32 0.07
C TYR A 113 30.86 15.68 0.50
N MET A 114 31.62 16.31 -0.39
CA MET A 114 32.12 17.67 -0.20
C MET A 114 31.10 18.69 -0.72
N PRO A 115 30.96 19.86 -0.08
CA PRO A 115 30.11 20.93 -0.59
C PRO A 115 30.49 21.33 -2.02
N VAL A 116 29.49 21.54 -2.88
CA VAL A 116 29.70 22.04 -4.25
C VAL A 116 30.21 23.48 -4.20
N SER A 117 31.32 23.76 -4.88
CA SER A 117 31.88 25.12 -4.93
C SER A 117 30.97 26.06 -5.74
N SER A 118 31.01 27.36 -5.46
CA SER A 118 30.38 28.39 -6.29
C SER A 118 30.90 28.37 -7.73
N GLU A 119 30.13 28.96 -8.65
CA GLU A 119 30.45 29.15 -10.08
C GLU A 119 30.50 27.87 -10.92
N LYS A 120 30.02 26.75 -10.39
CA LYS A 120 29.84 25.51 -11.15
C LYS A 120 28.58 25.56 -11.98
N VAL A 121 28.66 25.12 -13.23
CA VAL A 121 27.49 25.04 -14.11
C VAL A 121 26.59 23.91 -13.63
N VAL A 122 25.30 24.21 -13.53
CA VAL A 122 24.25 23.25 -13.22
C VAL A 122 23.56 22.87 -14.52
N ASN A 123 23.38 21.57 -14.77
CA ASN A 123 22.59 21.06 -15.89
C ASN A 123 21.38 20.27 -15.39
N PHE A 124 20.39 20.10 -16.25
CA PHE A 124 19.41 19.02 -16.03
C PHE A 124 20.09 17.66 -16.10
N ALA A 125 19.70 16.75 -15.21
CA ALA A 125 20.07 15.35 -15.29
C ALA A 125 19.40 14.68 -16.50
N ASP A 126 20.13 13.84 -17.22
CA ASP A 126 19.55 12.94 -18.21
C ASP A 126 18.95 11.67 -17.58
N GLU A 127 18.41 10.75 -18.38
CA GLU A 127 17.82 9.52 -17.87
C GLU A 127 18.81 8.66 -17.06
N ASN A 128 20.04 8.53 -17.53
CA ASN A 128 21.07 7.73 -16.88
C ASN A 128 21.52 8.39 -15.57
N ASP A 129 21.69 9.71 -15.58
CA ASP A 129 21.97 10.50 -14.39
C ASP A 129 20.88 10.35 -13.33
N ILE A 130 19.59 10.35 -13.72
CA ILE A 130 18.47 10.12 -12.79
C ILE A 130 18.55 8.71 -12.18
N GLN A 131 18.87 7.68 -12.97
CA GLN A 131 19.03 6.32 -12.46
C GLN A 131 20.17 6.21 -11.45
N VAL A 132 21.32 6.82 -11.72
CA VAL A 132 22.47 6.86 -10.79
C VAL A 132 22.13 7.69 -9.55
N ALA A 133 21.48 8.85 -9.72
CA ALA A 133 21.10 9.74 -8.62
C ALA A 133 20.24 9.02 -7.57
N LEU A 134 19.38 8.09 -8.01
CA LEU A 134 18.48 7.32 -7.17
C LEU A 134 19.02 5.92 -6.80
N GLY A 135 20.26 5.60 -7.17
CA GLY A 135 20.91 4.32 -6.89
C GLY A 135 20.31 3.11 -7.65
N MET A 136 19.56 3.37 -8.72
CA MET A 136 18.91 2.33 -9.53
C MET A 136 19.91 1.59 -10.44
N ASP A 137 21.07 2.20 -10.70
CA ASP A 137 22.18 1.60 -11.43
C ASP A 137 22.75 0.34 -10.74
N THR A 138 22.71 0.32 -9.40
CA THR A 138 23.14 -0.83 -8.59
C THR A 138 22.15 -2.00 -8.60
N MET A 139 20.94 -1.81 -9.14
CA MET A 139 19.91 -2.84 -9.21
C MET A 139 20.13 -3.73 -10.44
N GLU A 140 20.15 -5.04 -10.23
CA GLU A 140 20.15 -6.04 -11.29
C GLU A 140 18.91 -5.89 -12.18
N SER A 141 19.08 -5.89 -13.51
CA SER A 141 17.97 -5.63 -14.45
C SER A 141 16.77 -6.57 -14.27
N ARG A 142 17.01 -7.83 -13.86
CA ARG A 142 15.96 -8.83 -13.59
C ARG A 142 15.15 -8.55 -12.32
N ASP A 143 15.68 -7.72 -11.43
CA ASP A 143 15.07 -7.39 -10.13
C ASP A 143 14.47 -5.98 -10.13
N ARG A 144 14.50 -5.27 -11.27
CA ARG A 144 13.90 -3.95 -11.44
C ARG A 144 12.39 -4.07 -11.69
N ILE A 145 11.58 -3.63 -10.73
CA ILE A 145 10.12 -3.49 -10.88
C ILE A 145 9.78 -2.01 -11.11
N PRO A 146 9.17 -1.62 -12.24
CA PRO A 146 8.73 -0.26 -12.47
C PRO A 146 7.71 0.18 -11.41
N ALA A 147 7.96 1.32 -10.78
CA ALA A 147 7.12 1.91 -9.74
C ALA A 147 6.54 3.27 -10.15
N GLY A 148 6.92 3.80 -11.31
CA GLY A 148 6.37 5.03 -11.88
C GLY A 148 7.32 5.68 -12.87
N LEU A 149 6.90 6.82 -13.43
CA LEU A 149 7.71 7.65 -14.31
C LEU A 149 8.04 8.96 -13.61
N ILE A 150 9.32 9.30 -13.58
CA ILE A 150 9.82 10.62 -13.19
C ILE A 150 9.79 11.46 -14.46
N LYS A 151 9.02 12.56 -14.46
CA LYS A 151 8.95 13.50 -15.58
C LYS A 151 9.54 14.84 -15.16
N MET A 152 10.60 15.22 -15.85
CA MET A 152 11.34 16.46 -15.64
C MET A 152 10.70 17.61 -16.43
N SER A 153 10.90 18.84 -15.99
CA SER A 153 10.36 20.03 -16.68
C SER A 153 10.91 20.25 -18.10
N ASN A 154 12.09 19.71 -18.40
CA ASN A 154 12.71 19.75 -19.73
C ASN A 154 12.21 18.64 -20.69
N GLY A 155 11.26 17.81 -20.24
CA GLY A 155 10.70 16.70 -21.02
C GLY A 155 11.48 15.39 -20.93
N VAL A 156 12.62 15.36 -20.22
CA VAL A 156 13.30 14.09 -19.91
C VAL A 156 12.41 13.27 -18.98
N ALA A 157 12.33 11.98 -19.25
CA ALA A 157 11.63 11.03 -18.39
C ALA A 157 12.55 9.87 -18.02
N ALA A 158 12.37 9.32 -16.82
CA ALA A 158 13.07 8.14 -16.36
C ALA A 158 12.12 7.22 -15.60
N VAL A 159 12.27 5.91 -15.78
CA VAL A 159 11.50 4.93 -15.01
C VAL A 159 12.07 4.85 -13.59
N ALA A 160 11.21 5.03 -12.60
CA ALA A 160 11.55 4.75 -11.23
C ALA A 160 11.40 3.25 -10.97
N TYR A 161 12.46 2.60 -10.48
CA TYR A 161 12.45 1.18 -10.13
C TYR A 161 12.46 0.96 -8.62
N ILE A 162 11.75 -0.10 -8.19
CA ILE A 162 11.92 -0.71 -6.87
C ILE A 162 12.54 -2.10 -7.04
N ASP A 163 13.39 -2.49 -6.11
CA ASP A 163 14.07 -3.79 -6.16
C ASP A 163 13.13 -4.91 -5.68
N ARG A 164 12.92 -5.89 -6.54
CA ARG A 164 12.10 -7.09 -6.28
C ARG A 164 12.55 -7.84 -5.03
N ARG A 165 13.84 -7.82 -4.67
CA ARG A 165 14.38 -8.47 -3.47
C ARG A 165 13.96 -7.76 -2.18
N TYR A 166 13.69 -6.45 -2.23
CA TYR A 166 13.18 -5.69 -1.08
C TYR A 166 11.64 -5.67 -1.00
N VAL A 167 10.95 -6.11 -2.06
CA VAL A 167 9.48 -6.17 -2.09
C VAL A 167 8.97 -7.59 -1.90
N LEU A 168 9.68 -8.58 -2.45
CA LEU A 168 9.31 -10.00 -2.44
C LEU A 168 10.38 -10.91 -1.81
N GLY A 169 11.46 -10.35 -1.27
CA GLY A 169 12.54 -11.14 -0.68
C GLY A 169 12.39 -11.33 0.83
N PRO A 170 13.32 -12.09 1.43
CA PRO A 170 13.26 -12.42 2.86
C PRO A 170 13.65 -11.25 3.78
N GLU A 171 14.41 -10.27 3.27
CA GLU A 171 15.02 -9.18 4.05
C GLU A 171 14.06 -7.99 4.29
N SER A 172 13.09 -7.79 3.41
CA SER A 172 12.03 -6.79 3.52
C SER A 172 10.91 -7.16 2.54
N ALA A 173 9.66 -7.10 3.00
CA ALA A 173 8.48 -7.45 2.19
C ALA A 173 7.26 -6.58 2.56
N HIS A 174 7.50 -5.32 2.91
CA HIS A 174 6.45 -4.38 3.28
C HIS A 174 6.51 -3.12 2.41
N VAL A 175 5.39 -2.81 1.76
CA VAL A 175 5.20 -1.57 0.99
C VAL A 175 4.09 -0.78 1.65
N ASN A 176 4.36 0.48 1.98
CA ASN A 176 3.37 1.41 2.50
C ASN A 176 3.09 2.49 1.45
N ILE A 177 1.84 2.59 1.03
CA ILE A 177 1.38 3.59 0.06
C ILE A 177 0.60 4.66 0.83
N SER A 178 1.15 5.87 0.89
CA SER A 178 0.51 7.02 1.50
C SER A 178 0.16 8.08 0.46
N GLY A 179 -0.78 8.95 0.80
CA GLY A 179 -1.28 9.98 -0.11
C GLY A 179 -2.35 10.84 0.54
N ILE A 180 -2.62 11.99 -0.07
CA ILE A 180 -3.64 12.94 0.40
C ILE A 180 -5.02 12.27 0.29
N SER A 181 -5.80 12.34 1.36
CA SER A 181 -7.14 11.75 1.43
C SER A 181 -8.08 12.36 0.39
N GLY A 182 -8.97 11.54 -0.18
CA GLY A 182 -9.97 11.97 -1.17
C GLY A 182 -9.54 11.86 -2.63
N LEU A 183 -8.26 11.56 -2.90
CA LEU A 183 -7.79 11.12 -4.22
C LEU A 183 -7.78 9.58 -4.22
N ALA A 184 -8.52 8.95 -5.14
CA ALA A 184 -8.57 7.49 -5.32
C ALA A 184 -7.26 6.90 -5.91
N THR A 185 -6.13 7.58 -5.67
CA THR A 185 -4.83 7.26 -6.23
C THR A 185 -4.14 6.14 -5.47
N LYS A 186 -4.46 5.88 -4.19
CA LYS A 186 -3.81 4.83 -3.39
C LYS A 186 -4.15 3.43 -3.91
N THR A 187 -5.44 3.12 -4.00
CA THR A 187 -5.94 1.83 -4.50
C THR A 187 -5.48 1.60 -5.94
N SER A 188 -5.60 2.63 -6.80
CA SER A 188 -5.14 2.59 -8.19
C SER A 188 -3.63 2.34 -8.29
N TYR A 189 -2.82 3.02 -7.49
CA TYR A 189 -1.38 2.84 -7.46
C TYR A 189 -0.97 1.46 -6.92
N ALA A 190 -1.68 0.95 -5.91
CA ALA A 190 -1.46 -0.41 -5.42
C ALA A 190 -1.72 -1.46 -6.50
N MET A 191 -2.82 -1.31 -7.27
CA MET A 191 -3.11 -2.21 -8.40
C MET A 191 -2.04 -2.12 -9.48
N PHE A 192 -1.57 -0.91 -9.78
CA PHE A 192 -0.44 -0.69 -10.67
C PHE A 192 0.83 -1.41 -10.19
N VAL A 193 1.20 -1.26 -8.91
CA VAL A 193 2.40 -1.92 -8.35
C VAL A 193 2.24 -3.45 -8.35
N LEU A 194 1.07 -3.99 -7.98
CA LEU A 194 0.82 -5.43 -8.05
C LEU A 194 0.96 -5.97 -9.49
N GLN A 195 0.35 -5.30 -10.47
CA GLN A 195 0.51 -5.66 -11.89
C GLN A 195 1.95 -5.56 -12.34
N SER A 196 2.67 -4.50 -11.95
CA SER A 196 4.09 -4.33 -12.26
C SER A 196 4.94 -5.49 -11.73
N ILE A 197 4.72 -5.87 -10.46
CA ILE A 197 5.39 -7.02 -9.84
C ILE A 197 5.10 -8.31 -10.60
N LEU A 198 3.82 -8.59 -10.89
CA LEU A 198 3.42 -9.84 -11.53
C LEU A 198 3.89 -9.92 -12.99
N GLN A 199 3.88 -8.82 -13.74
CA GLN A 199 4.31 -8.81 -15.14
C GLN A 199 5.84 -8.87 -15.30
N LYS A 200 6.60 -8.28 -14.38
CA LYS A 200 8.07 -8.31 -14.42
C LYS A 200 8.69 -9.51 -13.72
N THR A 201 7.91 -10.27 -12.97
CA THR A 201 8.36 -11.54 -12.39
C THR A 201 8.30 -12.65 -13.46
N PRO A 202 9.38 -13.43 -13.68
CA PRO A 202 9.36 -14.56 -14.61
C PRO A 202 8.20 -15.52 -14.32
N GLU A 203 7.59 -16.09 -15.35
CA GLU A 203 6.39 -16.94 -15.22
C GLU A 203 6.55 -18.05 -14.18
N GLU A 204 7.70 -18.74 -14.17
CA GLU A 204 8.02 -19.81 -13.22
C GLU A 204 8.02 -19.35 -11.75
N GLU A 205 8.37 -18.09 -11.49
CA GLU A 205 8.33 -17.48 -10.15
C GLU A 205 6.97 -16.85 -9.87
N ARG A 206 6.34 -16.23 -10.88
CA ARG A 206 5.04 -15.58 -10.78
C ARG A 206 3.95 -16.58 -10.39
N ASP A 207 3.97 -17.77 -10.99
CA ASP A 207 3.03 -18.84 -10.70
C ASP A 207 3.24 -19.48 -9.31
N LYS A 208 4.24 -19.00 -8.56
CA LYS A 208 4.48 -19.33 -7.15
C LYS A 208 4.08 -18.19 -6.20
N ILE A 209 3.55 -17.08 -6.70
CA ILE A 209 3.08 -15.94 -5.92
C ILE A 209 1.55 -15.99 -5.82
N GLY A 210 1.00 -16.18 -4.63
CA GLY A 210 -0.42 -15.96 -4.37
C GLY A 210 -0.66 -14.51 -3.94
N VAL A 211 -1.77 -13.90 -4.36
CA VAL A 211 -2.12 -12.53 -3.94
C VAL A 211 -3.45 -12.56 -3.20
N ILE A 212 -3.50 -11.95 -2.01
CA ILE A 212 -4.74 -11.73 -1.24
C ILE A 212 -4.97 -10.23 -1.14
N ILE A 213 -6.14 -9.78 -1.57
CA ILE A 213 -6.58 -8.38 -1.59
C ILE A 213 -7.76 -8.27 -0.65
N LEU A 214 -7.68 -7.42 0.39
CA LEU A 214 -8.84 -7.04 1.18
C LEU A 214 -9.45 -5.75 0.68
N ASN A 215 -10.72 -5.85 0.26
CA ASN A 215 -11.52 -4.69 -0.09
C ASN A 215 -12.21 -4.12 1.14
N VAL A 216 -11.79 -2.93 1.58
CA VAL A 216 -12.36 -2.25 2.75
C VAL A 216 -13.37 -1.16 2.39
N LYS A 217 -13.42 -0.75 1.11
CA LYS A 217 -14.24 0.39 0.66
C LYS A 217 -14.77 0.16 -0.75
N HIS A 218 -16.03 0.50 -0.96
CA HIS A 218 -16.68 0.50 -2.28
C HIS A 218 -16.47 -0.82 -3.05
N GLY A 219 -16.39 -0.76 -4.38
CA GLY A 219 -16.35 -1.95 -5.25
C GLY A 219 -15.24 -1.94 -6.29
N ASP A 220 -14.25 -1.05 -6.17
CA ASP A 220 -13.20 -0.88 -7.19
C ASP A 220 -12.32 -2.13 -7.30
N LEU A 221 -12.00 -2.75 -6.16
CA LEU A 221 -11.23 -4.01 -6.11
C LEU A 221 -12.05 -5.24 -6.50
N LEU A 222 -13.37 -5.09 -6.70
CA LEU A 222 -14.27 -6.18 -7.10
C LEU A 222 -14.47 -6.26 -8.62
N GLN A 223 -13.63 -5.57 -9.39
CA GLN A 223 -13.69 -5.49 -10.85
C GLN A 223 -12.29 -5.56 -11.49
N ILE A 224 -11.30 -6.11 -10.78
CA ILE A 224 -9.89 -6.11 -11.22
C ILE A 224 -9.65 -6.97 -12.47
N ASP A 225 -10.57 -7.87 -12.79
CA ASP A 225 -10.60 -8.71 -13.98
C ASP A 225 -11.25 -8.03 -15.20
N GLN A 226 -11.88 -6.88 -15.01
CA GLN A 226 -12.61 -6.18 -16.06
C GLN A 226 -11.74 -5.18 -16.81
N ARG A 227 -11.87 -5.14 -18.13
CA ARG A 227 -11.25 -4.08 -18.94
C ARG A 227 -11.95 -2.74 -18.70
N ARG A 228 -11.17 -1.66 -18.70
CA ARG A 228 -11.73 -0.30 -18.72
C ARG A 228 -12.67 -0.12 -19.91
N GLN A 229 -13.77 0.61 -19.69
CA GLN A 229 -14.76 0.89 -20.75
C GLN A 229 -14.26 1.90 -21.78
N LYS A 230 -13.48 2.89 -21.32
CA LYS A 230 -12.91 3.95 -22.18
C LYS A 230 -11.61 3.44 -22.80
N GLU A 231 -11.32 3.76 -24.06
CA GLU A 231 -10.00 3.47 -24.64
C GLU A 231 -8.90 4.36 -24.03
N PHE A 232 -7.66 3.87 -24.06
CA PHE A 232 -6.50 4.66 -23.63
C PHE A 232 -6.24 5.82 -24.62
N SER A 233 -5.84 6.98 -24.10
CA SER A 233 -5.26 8.01 -24.99
C SER A 233 -3.87 7.60 -25.47
N VAL A 234 -3.34 8.27 -26.50
CA VAL A 234 -1.98 8.02 -27.00
C VAL A 234 -0.96 8.25 -25.89
N GLU A 235 -1.11 9.34 -25.14
CA GLU A 235 -0.21 9.69 -24.04
C GLU A 235 -0.28 8.67 -22.89
N GLU A 236 -1.47 8.11 -22.61
CA GLU A 236 -1.60 7.06 -21.60
C GLU A 236 -0.88 5.78 -22.06
N MET A 237 -0.99 5.40 -23.34
CA MET A 237 -0.29 4.23 -23.89
C MET A 237 1.23 4.41 -23.89
N GLU A 238 1.73 5.58 -24.30
CA GLU A 238 3.15 5.92 -24.24
C GLU A 238 3.71 5.74 -22.83
N MET A 239 2.97 6.14 -21.79
CA MET A 239 3.39 5.93 -20.41
C MET A 239 3.52 4.45 -20.02
N TRP A 240 2.63 3.58 -20.53
CA TRP A 240 2.72 2.14 -20.29
C TRP A 240 3.90 1.51 -21.04
N GLU A 241 4.15 1.97 -22.27
CA GLU A 241 5.29 1.55 -23.08
C GLU A 241 6.62 1.95 -22.46
N ASP A 242 6.74 3.18 -21.95
CA ASP A 242 7.92 3.67 -21.23
C ASP A 242 8.23 2.81 -19.99
N LEU A 243 7.19 2.36 -19.27
CA LEU A 243 7.32 1.45 -18.13
C LEU A 243 7.63 0.00 -18.55
N GLY A 244 7.49 -0.32 -19.84
CA GLY A 244 7.54 -1.66 -20.39
C GLY A 244 6.49 -2.59 -19.79
N LEU A 245 5.31 -2.06 -19.49
CA LEU A 245 4.19 -2.79 -18.88
C LEU A 245 2.99 -2.82 -19.82
N GLU A 246 2.21 -3.90 -19.76
CA GLU A 246 0.98 -4.01 -20.52
C GLU A 246 -0.21 -3.51 -19.68
N PRO A 247 -1.05 -2.60 -20.22
CA PRO A 247 -2.25 -2.13 -19.55
C PRO A 247 -3.39 -3.15 -19.62
N LYS A 248 -3.28 -4.27 -18.90
CA LYS A 248 -4.26 -5.35 -18.89
C LYS A 248 -4.88 -5.58 -17.50
N PRO A 249 -6.15 -6.04 -17.44
CA PRO A 249 -6.74 -6.49 -16.19
C PRO A 249 -6.09 -7.78 -15.71
N PHE A 250 -6.46 -8.22 -14.52
CA PHE A 250 -6.11 -9.55 -14.03
C PHE A 250 -6.87 -10.62 -14.83
N ASP A 251 -6.26 -11.79 -15.01
CA ASP A 251 -6.88 -12.88 -15.74
C ASP A 251 -8.08 -13.42 -14.96
N ALA A 252 -9.29 -13.33 -15.54
CA ALA A 252 -10.54 -13.65 -14.83
C ALA A 252 -10.60 -15.11 -14.31
N ASP A 253 -9.92 -16.06 -14.96
CA ASP A 253 -9.80 -17.46 -14.52
C ASP A 253 -8.88 -17.65 -13.30
N LYS A 254 -8.06 -16.64 -13.00
CA LYS A 254 -7.14 -16.63 -11.87
C LYS A 254 -7.60 -15.72 -10.72
N VAL A 255 -8.71 -15.01 -10.89
CA VAL A 255 -9.31 -14.14 -9.86
C VAL A 255 -10.41 -14.89 -9.11
N HIS A 256 -10.45 -14.72 -7.79
CA HIS A 256 -11.41 -15.38 -6.89
C HIS A 256 -12.02 -14.32 -5.96
N TYR A 257 -13.31 -14.03 -6.14
CA TYR A 257 -14.04 -13.06 -5.31
C TYR A 257 -14.77 -13.75 -4.16
N PHE A 258 -14.56 -13.26 -2.93
CA PHE A 258 -15.29 -13.67 -1.73
C PHE A 258 -16.07 -12.50 -1.16
N LEU A 259 -17.39 -12.64 -1.09
CA LEU A 259 -18.28 -11.62 -0.56
C LEU A 259 -18.91 -12.07 0.75
N PRO A 260 -19.06 -11.18 1.75
CA PRO A 260 -19.62 -11.57 3.02
C PRO A 260 -21.11 -11.83 2.88
N ARG A 261 -21.64 -12.80 3.61
CA ARG A 261 -23.08 -13.04 3.69
C ARG A 261 -23.80 -11.88 4.40
N GLY A 262 -24.92 -11.43 3.83
CA GLY A 262 -25.86 -10.50 4.45
C GLY A 262 -27.05 -11.18 5.13
N LYS A 263 -27.84 -10.41 5.90
CA LYS A 263 -28.97 -10.94 6.71
C LYS A 263 -30.02 -11.73 5.92
N ALA A 264 -30.26 -11.34 4.66
CA ALA A 264 -31.20 -12.03 3.76
C ALA A 264 -30.57 -13.22 3.01
N GLY A 265 -29.29 -13.50 3.27
CA GLY A 265 -28.51 -14.54 2.62
C GLY A 265 -28.01 -14.24 1.22
N ARG A 266 -28.12 -12.98 0.79
CA ARG A 266 -27.43 -12.43 -0.38
C ARG A 266 -26.09 -11.82 0.04
N PRO A 267 -25.15 -11.58 -0.88
CA PRO A 267 -23.94 -10.85 -0.58
C PRO A 267 -24.22 -9.50 0.09
N ASN A 268 -23.45 -9.18 1.12
CA ASN A 268 -23.41 -7.88 1.76
C ASN A 268 -22.23 -7.09 1.19
N SER A 269 -22.32 -6.72 -0.09
CA SER A 269 -21.29 -5.93 -0.76
C SER A 269 -21.86 -4.63 -1.34
N PHE A 270 -20.99 -3.72 -1.75
CA PHE A 270 -21.36 -2.55 -2.57
C PHE A 270 -21.48 -2.90 -4.05
N TYR A 271 -20.80 -3.96 -4.49
CA TYR A 271 -20.79 -4.41 -5.87
C TYR A 271 -20.78 -5.95 -5.90
N GLU A 272 -21.57 -6.53 -6.79
CA GLU A 272 -21.60 -7.98 -7.03
C GLU A 272 -20.95 -8.25 -8.39
N PRO A 273 -19.71 -8.80 -8.44
CA PRO A 273 -19.07 -9.21 -9.70
C PRO A 273 -19.81 -10.36 -10.37
N ASP A 274 -19.44 -10.64 -11.63
CA ASP A 274 -20.07 -11.69 -12.45
C ASP A 274 -19.91 -13.09 -11.86
N PHE A 275 -18.85 -13.32 -11.09
CA PHE A 275 -18.59 -14.56 -10.36
C PHE A 275 -18.08 -14.25 -8.95
N TYR A 276 -18.57 -14.98 -7.96
CA TYR A 276 -18.13 -14.87 -6.56
C TYR A 276 -18.55 -16.09 -5.75
N GLN A 277 -17.94 -16.22 -4.57
CA GLN A 277 -18.40 -17.09 -3.51
C GLN A 277 -18.87 -16.25 -2.32
N ILE A 278 -19.95 -16.69 -1.67
CA ILE A 278 -20.42 -16.05 -0.43
C ILE A 278 -19.71 -16.75 0.73
N TYR A 279 -19.16 -16.00 1.67
CA TYR A 279 -18.60 -16.57 2.89
C TYR A 279 -19.38 -16.17 4.14
N ALA A 280 -19.39 -17.05 5.13
CA ALA A 280 -20.06 -16.86 6.41
C ALA A 280 -19.31 -17.61 7.51
N TYR A 281 -19.65 -17.31 8.77
CA TYR A 281 -19.03 -17.90 9.96
C TYR A 281 -20.08 -18.54 10.85
N ASP A 282 -20.03 -19.87 10.95
CA ASP A 282 -20.72 -20.59 12.01
C ASP A 282 -19.83 -20.77 13.25
N LEU A 283 -20.38 -21.37 14.30
CA LEU A 283 -19.64 -21.51 15.55
C LEU A 283 -18.43 -22.45 15.39
N GLU A 284 -18.60 -23.56 14.67
CA GLU A 284 -17.57 -24.58 14.49
C GLU A 284 -16.37 -24.00 13.74
N SER A 285 -16.62 -23.34 12.61
CA SER A 285 -15.58 -22.68 11.81
C SER A 285 -14.93 -21.50 12.52
N THR A 286 -15.47 -20.99 13.63
CA THR A 286 -14.97 -19.81 14.36
C THR A 286 -14.37 -20.12 15.72
N ALA A 287 -14.54 -21.34 16.23
CA ALA A 287 -14.22 -21.69 17.62
C ALA A 287 -12.76 -21.42 18.01
N ASP A 288 -11.82 -21.59 17.07
CA ASP A 288 -10.38 -21.42 17.29
C ASP A 288 -9.87 -19.98 17.11
N LYS A 289 -10.74 -19.07 16.65
CA LYS A 289 -10.48 -17.66 16.34
C LYS A 289 -11.41 -16.67 17.05
N LEU A 290 -12.11 -17.12 18.09
CA LEU A 290 -12.99 -16.26 18.90
C LEU A 290 -12.24 -15.07 19.51
N ASP A 291 -10.94 -15.20 19.80
CA ASP A 291 -10.09 -14.13 20.29
C ASP A 291 -10.09 -12.89 19.39
N LEU A 292 -10.20 -13.09 18.07
CA LEU A 292 -10.18 -12.01 17.08
C LEU A 292 -11.41 -11.09 17.18
N LEU A 293 -12.54 -11.61 17.67
CA LEU A 293 -13.74 -10.79 17.92
C LEU A 293 -13.57 -9.85 19.12
N PHE A 294 -12.65 -10.17 20.03
CA PHE A 294 -12.41 -9.43 21.26
C PHE A 294 -11.16 -8.56 21.23
N ALA A 295 -10.47 -8.46 20.09
CA ALA A 295 -9.19 -7.76 19.97
C ALA A 295 -9.20 -6.31 20.52
N GLN A 296 -10.32 -5.61 20.40
CA GLN A 296 -10.49 -4.23 20.90
C GLN A 296 -11.03 -4.12 22.34
N ILE A 297 -11.37 -5.22 22.98
CA ILE A 297 -11.95 -5.22 24.32
C ILE A 297 -10.83 -5.43 25.33
N PRO A 298 -10.52 -4.43 26.19
CA PRO A 298 -9.47 -4.58 27.18
C PRO A 298 -9.77 -5.73 28.15
N ASP A 299 -8.81 -6.63 28.35
CA ASP A 299 -8.91 -7.77 29.27
C ASP A 299 -7.78 -7.76 30.30
N ALA A 300 -7.75 -6.73 31.15
CA ALA A 300 -6.67 -6.53 32.13
C ALA A 300 -6.45 -7.70 33.11
N TYR A 301 -7.44 -8.57 33.27
CA TYR A 301 -7.40 -9.72 34.18
C TYR A 301 -7.46 -11.07 33.44
N PHE A 302 -7.21 -11.08 32.12
CA PHE A 302 -7.19 -12.29 31.28
C PHE A 302 -8.43 -13.20 31.42
N THR A 303 -9.56 -12.61 31.80
CA THR A 303 -10.78 -13.36 32.08
C THR A 303 -11.54 -13.71 30.81
N LEU A 304 -11.53 -12.82 29.81
CA LEU A 304 -12.08 -13.10 28.49
C LEU A 304 -11.22 -14.15 27.78
N GLU A 305 -9.90 -14.01 27.84
CA GLU A 305 -8.97 -15.00 27.28
C GLU A 305 -9.21 -16.38 27.88
N SER A 306 -9.34 -16.49 29.21
CA SER A 306 -9.65 -17.75 29.90
C SER A 306 -10.97 -18.36 29.40
N ILE A 307 -12.05 -17.57 29.30
CA ILE A 307 -13.35 -18.06 28.80
C ILE A 307 -13.23 -18.54 27.35
N ILE A 308 -12.54 -17.78 26.50
CA ILE A 308 -12.34 -18.09 25.08
C ILE A 308 -11.56 -19.40 24.93
N SER A 309 -10.48 -19.57 25.70
CA SER A 309 -9.67 -20.80 25.67
C SER A 309 -10.49 -22.03 26.08
N GLU A 310 -11.26 -21.92 27.16
CA GLU A 310 -12.10 -23.03 27.64
C GLU A 310 -13.19 -23.40 26.62
N ILE A 311 -13.78 -22.41 25.93
CA ILE A 311 -14.74 -22.67 24.84
C ILE A 311 -14.05 -23.35 23.66
N LYS A 312 -12.89 -22.84 23.25
CA LYS A 312 -12.10 -23.39 22.14
C LYS A 312 -11.71 -24.85 22.40
N GLU A 313 -11.16 -25.13 23.58
CA GLU A 313 -10.77 -26.49 23.97
C GLU A 313 -11.98 -27.41 24.10
N GLY A 314 -13.06 -26.94 24.73
CA GLY A 314 -14.28 -27.72 24.92
C GLY A 314 -14.94 -28.14 23.60
N ILE A 315 -15.00 -27.24 22.62
CA ILE A 315 -15.52 -27.54 21.27
C ILE A 315 -14.55 -28.47 20.52
N ARG A 316 -13.25 -28.14 20.48
CA ARG A 316 -12.23 -28.91 19.72
C ARG A 316 -12.08 -30.34 20.24
N ASN A 317 -12.10 -30.54 21.55
CA ASN A 317 -11.97 -31.85 22.20
C ASN A 317 -13.30 -32.60 22.30
N ASN A 318 -14.39 -32.03 21.77
CA ASN A 318 -15.73 -32.61 21.75
C ASN A 318 -16.20 -33.05 23.14
N GLU A 319 -15.97 -32.19 24.14
CA GLU A 319 -16.19 -32.53 25.53
C GLU A 319 -17.69 -32.72 25.84
N PRO A 320 -18.05 -33.58 26.82
CA PRO A 320 -19.45 -33.90 27.09
C PRO A 320 -20.35 -32.69 27.36
N GLU A 321 -19.82 -31.63 27.97
CA GLU A 321 -20.57 -30.41 28.26
C GLU A 321 -20.81 -29.51 27.03
N PHE A 322 -20.03 -29.67 25.96
CA PHE A 322 -20.17 -28.95 24.70
C PHE A 322 -20.94 -29.73 23.63
N ARG A 323 -21.38 -30.97 23.91
CA ARG A 323 -22.12 -31.82 22.95
C ARG A 323 -23.33 -31.14 22.30
N ASN A 324 -24.01 -30.25 23.04
CA ASN A 324 -25.20 -29.53 22.58
C ASN A 324 -24.88 -28.12 22.05
N VAL A 325 -23.60 -27.75 21.95
CA VAL A 325 -23.13 -26.43 21.54
C VAL A 325 -22.70 -26.49 20.08
N GLN A 326 -23.69 -26.54 19.18
CA GLN A 326 -23.49 -26.67 17.73
C GLN A 326 -23.71 -25.36 16.96
N SER A 327 -24.12 -24.29 17.65
CA SER A 327 -24.44 -23.01 17.02
C SER A 327 -24.23 -21.84 17.97
N TRP A 328 -24.12 -20.62 17.43
CA TRP A 328 -24.06 -19.38 18.21
C TRP A 328 -25.21 -19.27 19.21
N THR A 329 -26.43 -19.66 18.79
CA THR A 329 -27.60 -19.66 19.67
C THR A 329 -27.44 -20.64 20.84
N ASN A 330 -26.92 -21.85 20.59
CA ASN A 330 -26.73 -22.83 21.65
C ASN A 330 -25.65 -22.42 22.64
N LEU A 331 -24.52 -21.89 22.17
CA LEU A 331 -23.46 -21.36 23.02
C LEU A 331 -23.97 -20.26 23.95
N LEU A 332 -24.78 -19.34 23.41
CA LEU A 332 -25.22 -18.16 24.15
C LEU A 332 -26.48 -18.38 25.00
N SER A 333 -27.33 -19.36 24.66
CA SER A 333 -28.62 -19.59 25.33
C SER A 333 -28.71 -20.96 26.02
N GLY A 334 -27.62 -21.72 26.05
CA GLY A 334 -27.56 -23.04 26.69
C GLY A 334 -26.36 -23.19 27.61
N ARG A 335 -26.28 -24.36 28.26
CA ARG A 335 -25.09 -24.76 29.01
C ARG A 335 -23.91 -24.94 28.04
N PRO A 336 -22.66 -24.64 28.45
CA PRO A 336 -22.24 -24.37 29.83
C PRO A 336 -22.36 -22.90 30.29
N LEU A 337 -22.58 -21.93 29.41
CA LEU A 337 -22.48 -20.50 29.79
C LEU A 337 -23.80 -19.90 30.33
N PHE A 338 -24.94 -20.52 30.03
CA PHE A 338 -26.26 -20.05 30.42
C PHE A 338 -27.09 -21.19 31.01
N ASP A 339 -27.89 -20.86 32.02
CA ASP A 339 -28.85 -21.77 32.60
C ASP A 339 -30.28 -21.41 32.11
N PRO A 340 -30.89 -22.25 31.25
CA PRO A 340 -32.23 -22.00 30.73
C PRO A 340 -33.33 -21.97 31.80
N GLU A 341 -33.14 -22.66 32.92
CA GLU A 341 -34.13 -22.73 34.01
C GLU A 341 -34.21 -21.41 34.77
N THR A 342 -33.06 -20.86 35.15
CA THR A 342 -32.96 -19.58 35.86
C THR A 342 -32.96 -18.37 34.91
N ARG A 343 -32.83 -18.61 33.60
CA ARG A 343 -32.69 -17.58 32.56
C ARG A 343 -31.55 -16.60 32.82
N ALA A 344 -30.48 -17.07 33.47
CA ALA A 344 -29.31 -16.27 33.84
C ALA A 344 -28.01 -16.96 33.42
N ALA A 345 -26.90 -16.21 33.40
CA ALA A 345 -25.58 -16.83 33.28
C ALA A 345 -25.37 -17.80 34.46
N VAL A 346 -24.66 -18.90 34.21
CA VAL A 346 -24.33 -19.85 35.28
C VAL A 346 -23.55 -19.15 36.40
N ARG A 347 -23.76 -19.58 37.66
CA ARG A 347 -23.12 -18.92 38.82
C ARG A 347 -21.60 -19.03 38.80
N GLU A 348 -21.09 -20.15 38.29
CA GLU A 348 -19.68 -20.45 38.14
C GLU A 348 -19.52 -21.51 37.04
N TRP A 349 -18.44 -21.44 36.27
CA TRP A 349 -18.04 -22.47 35.29
C TRP A 349 -16.52 -22.54 35.23
N ARG A 350 -15.95 -23.73 35.49
CA ARG A 350 -14.48 -23.96 35.50
C ARG A 350 -13.70 -22.94 36.34
N GLY A 351 -14.22 -22.56 37.50
CA GLY A 351 -13.59 -21.55 38.37
C GLY A 351 -13.83 -20.08 37.94
N ILE A 352 -14.52 -19.85 36.82
CA ILE A 352 -14.86 -18.53 36.30
C ILE A 352 -16.20 -18.08 36.89
N ARG A 353 -16.22 -16.89 37.49
CA ARG A 353 -17.43 -16.33 38.12
C ARG A 353 -18.51 -16.00 37.08
N GLY A 354 -19.76 -16.23 37.45
CA GLY A 354 -20.94 -15.96 36.61
C GLY A 354 -21.09 -14.50 36.17
N SER A 355 -20.56 -13.54 36.93
CA SER A 355 -20.50 -12.13 36.53
C SER A 355 -19.66 -11.93 35.26
N SER A 356 -18.50 -12.60 35.17
CA SER A 356 -17.59 -12.52 34.03
C SER A 356 -18.17 -13.23 32.81
N ILE A 357 -18.79 -14.40 33.01
CA ILE A 357 -19.52 -15.13 31.97
C ILE A 357 -20.67 -14.28 31.42
N GLY A 358 -21.39 -13.58 32.29
CA GLY A 358 -22.45 -12.64 31.91
C GLY A 358 -21.94 -11.49 31.04
N VAL A 359 -20.77 -10.92 31.37
CA VAL A 359 -20.13 -9.87 30.56
C VAL A 359 -19.71 -10.42 29.20
N PHE A 360 -18.99 -11.54 29.15
CA PHE A 360 -18.60 -12.21 27.91
C PHE A 360 -19.82 -12.47 27.00
N ARG A 361 -20.87 -13.11 27.53
CA ARG A 361 -22.10 -13.39 26.77
C ARG A 361 -22.76 -12.14 26.24
N ARG A 362 -22.74 -11.02 26.99
CA ARG A 362 -23.30 -9.74 26.54
C ARG A 362 -22.51 -9.18 25.35
N HIS A 363 -21.18 -9.22 25.39
CA HIS A 363 -20.34 -8.83 24.26
C HIS A 363 -20.57 -9.73 23.06
N MET A 364 -20.49 -11.06 23.23
CA MET A 364 -20.77 -12.02 22.15
C MET A 364 -22.14 -11.80 21.52
N ARG A 365 -23.20 -11.74 22.32
CA ARG A 365 -24.56 -11.54 21.81
C ARG A 365 -24.70 -10.23 21.03
N ARG A 366 -24.02 -9.17 21.47
CA ARG A 366 -23.97 -7.93 20.71
C ARG A 366 -23.29 -8.16 19.36
N MET A 367 -22.12 -8.78 19.33
CA MET A 367 -21.30 -8.95 18.12
C MET A 367 -21.88 -9.95 17.11
N VAL A 368 -22.47 -11.07 17.56
CA VAL A 368 -22.88 -12.18 16.67
C VAL A 368 -24.39 -12.32 16.49
N GLN A 369 -25.23 -11.59 17.25
CA GLN A 369 -26.70 -11.65 17.10
C GLN A 369 -27.34 -10.28 16.83
N ALA A 370 -26.97 -9.24 17.59
CA ALA A 370 -27.67 -7.95 17.53
C ALA A 370 -27.06 -6.97 16.51
N ALA A 371 -25.76 -6.73 16.62
CA ALA A 371 -24.97 -5.80 15.82
C ALA A 371 -24.05 -6.57 14.87
N GLN A 372 -24.65 -7.41 14.03
CA GLN A 372 -23.95 -8.12 12.97
C GLN A 372 -24.52 -7.81 11.59
N SER A 373 -23.69 -7.95 10.57
CA SER A 373 -24.01 -7.65 9.17
C SER A 373 -24.80 -8.75 8.46
N GLY A 374 -24.85 -9.95 9.04
CA GLY A 374 -25.43 -11.17 8.44
C GLY A 374 -24.43 -12.31 8.26
N ILE A 375 -23.16 -12.04 8.58
CA ILE A 375 -22.05 -12.97 8.38
C ILE A 375 -22.06 -14.15 9.36
N PHE A 376 -22.60 -13.98 10.57
CA PHE A 376 -22.67 -15.07 11.56
C PHE A 376 -23.96 -15.87 11.39
N VAL A 377 -23.81 -17.17 11.13
CA VAL A 377 -24.94 -18.10 10.90
C VAL A 377 -24.89 -19.26 11.88
N ASN A 378 -26.05 -19.82 12.23
CA ASN A 378 -26.08 -21.00 13.10
C ASN A 378 -25.67 -22.29 12.38
N THR A 379 -25.80 -22.31 11.06
CA THR A 379 -25.44 -23.44 10.19
C THR A 379 -25.13 -22.87 8.81
N LEU A 380 -24.00 -23.25 8.23
CA LEU A 380 -23.61 -22.84 6.89
C LEU A 380 -24.54 -23.48 5.84
N ALA A 381 -24.94 -22.68 4.85
CA ALA A 381 -25.62 -23.22 3.68
C ALA A 381 -24.62 -23.89 2.73
N THR A 382 -25.06 -24.84 1.90
CA THR A 382 -24.19 -25.58 0.97
C THR A 382 -23.41 -24.71 -0.03
N ARG A 383 -23.86 -23.46 -0.27
CA ARG A 383 -23.20 -22.50 -1.18
C ARG A 383 -22.36 -21.45 -0.45
N GLU A 384 -22.25 -21.54 0.87
CA GLU A 384 -21.43 -20.66 1.67
C GLU A 384 -20.07 -21.30 1.91
N ALA A 385 -19.02 -20.52 1.67
CA ALA A 385 -17.64 -20.92 1.89
C ALA A 385 -17.18 -20.56 3.31
N VAL A 386 -16.27 -21.36 3.84
CA VAL A 386 -15.46 -21.02 5.01
C VAL A 386 -14.14 -20.47 4.51
N LEU A 387 -13.81 -19.22 4.85
CA LEU A 387 -12.61 -18.56 4.34
C LEU A 387 -11.33 -19.33 4.69
N THR A 388 -11.21 -19.87 5.90
CA THR A 388 -10.07 -20.71 6.29
C THR A 388 -9.86 -21.87 5.31
N GLU A 389 -10.93 -22.58 4.93
CA GLU A 389 -10.83 -23.73 4.02
C GLU A 389 -10.43 -23.31 2.60
N GLU A 390 -10.96 -22.20 2.10
CA GLU A 390 -10.65 -21.70 0.77
C GLU A 390 -9.23 -21.13 0.70
N ILE A 391 -8.77 -20.48 1.76
CA ILE A 391 -7.42 -19.90 1.83
C ILE A 391 -6.36 -20.98 2.09
N LEU A 392 -6.69 -22.07 2.79
CA LEU A 392 -5.83 -23.25 2.83
C LEU A 392 -5.62 -23.90 1.46
N LYS A 393 -6.47 -23.59 0.47
CA LYS A 393 -6.40 -24.05 -0.93
C LYS A 393 -5.82 -23.01 -1.90
N ILE A 394 -5.29 -21.87 -1.42
CA ILE A 394 -4.72 -20.84 -2.32
C ILE A 394 -3.66 -21.41 -3.25
N LYS A 395 -3.56 -20.89 -4.47
CA LYS A 395 -2.62 -21.28 -5.51
C LYS A 395 -1.72 -20.11 -5.88
N GLY A 396 -0.51 -20.40 -6.34
CA GLY A 396 0.37 -19.37 -6.89
C GLY A 396 -0.11 -18.98 -8.29
N GLY A 397 0.13 -17.73 -8.68
CA GLY A 397 -0.42 -17.11 -9.89
C GLY A 397 -1.88 -16.67 -9.76
N HIS A 398 -2.55 -16.91 -8.62
CA HIS A 398 -3.95 -16.56 -8.40
C HIS A 398 -4.10 -15.34 -7.48
N VAL A 399 -5.19 -14.60 -7.69
CA VAL A 399 -5.58 -13.43 -6.91
C VAL A 399 -6.91 -13.68 -6.19
N TYR A 400 -6.91 -13.50 -4.88
CA TYR A 400 -8.04 -13.73 -4.00
C TYR A 400 -8.49 -12.39 -3.42
N VAL A 401 -9.67 -11.91 -3.82
CA VAL A 401 -10.22 -10.65 -3.33
C VAL A 401 -11.30 -10.95 -2.31
N VAL A 402 -11.08 -10.52 -1.07
CA VAL A 402 -12.01 -10.70 0.05
C VAL A 402 -12.64 -9.36 0.38
N ASP A 403 -13.95 -9.26 0.17
CA ASP A 403 -14.70 -8.05 0.52
C ASP A 403 -15.05 -8.02 2.00
N ILE A 404 -14.70 -6.92 2.66
CA ILE A 404 -15.05 -6.65 4.06
C ILE A 404 -15.68 -5.25 4.24
N ALA A 405 -15.96 -4.55 3.14
CA ALA A 405 -16.31 -3.13 3.16
C ALA A 405 -17.61 -2.79 3.92
N ARG A 406 -18.57 -3.71 3.93
CA ARG A 406 -19.87 -3.54 4.61
C ARG A 406 -19.98 -4.31 5.93
N LEU A 407 -18.87 -4.86 6.41
CA LEU A 407 -18.80 -5.53 7.71
C LEU A 407 -18.64 -4.52 8.83
N TYR A 408 -19.08 -4.89 10.04
CA TYR A 408 -18.76 -4.14 11.24
C TYR A 408 -17.27 -4.31 11.59
N GLU A 409 -16.71 -3.37 12.35
CA GLU A 409 -15.29 -3.37 12.70
C GLU A 409 -14.80 -4.69 13.34
N HIS A 410 -15.55 -5.24 14.30
CA HIS A 410 -15.22 -6.54 14.91
C HIS A 410 -15.30 -7.72 13.93
N GLU A 411 -16.15 -7.62 12.91
CA GLU A 411 -16.24 -8.62 11.83
C GLU A 411 -15.07 -8.48 10.86
N GLN A 412 -14.67 -7.26 10.52
CA GLN A 412 -13.48 -6.99 9.71
C GLN A 412 -12.22 -7.54 10.39
N MET A 413 -12.09 -7.33 11.70
CA MET A 413 -10.97 -7.88 12.50
C MET A 413 -10.95 -9.40 12.51
N LEU A 414 -12.12 -10.05 12.66
CA LEU A 414 -12.23 -11.49 12.55
C LEU A 414 -11.75 -11.98 11.18
N VAL A 415 -12.26 -11.40 10.09
CA VAL A 415 -11.90 -11.83 8.72
C VAL A 415 -10.41 -11.59 8.45
N PHE A 416 -9.91 -10.39 8.72
CA PHE A 416 -8.49 -10.06 8.51
C PHE A 416 -7.57 -10.97 9.32
N GLY A 417 -7.85 -11.16 10.61
CA GLY A 417 -7.06 -12.02 11.47
C GLY A 417 -7.15 -13.50 11.07
N ASP A 418 -8.32 -13.97 10.62
CA ASP A 418 -8.51 -15.34 10.11
C ASP A 418 -7.66 -15.58 8.86
N LEU A 419 -7.69 -14.66 7.89
CA LEU A 419 -6.88 -14.76 6.68
C LEU A 419 -5.38 -14.82 7.01
N LEU A 420 -4.90 -13.92 7.88
CA LEU A 420 -3.49 -13.92 8.29
C LEU A 420 -3.11 -15.20 9.03
N LYS A 421 -3.87 -15.61 10.05
CA LYS A 421 -3.63 -16.86 10.79
C LYS A 421 -3.61 -18.04 9.84
N THR A 422 -4.55 -18.11 8.90
CA THR A 422 -4.63 -19.20 7.91
C THR A 422 -3.41 -19.23 7.00
N VAL A 423 -2.95 -18.09 6.49
CA VAL A 423 -1.74 -18.01 5.65
C VAL A 423 -0.49 -18.42 6.43
N TYR A 424 -0.34 -17.98 7.69
CA TYR A 424 0.78 -18.40 8.54
C TYR A 424 0.76 -19.91 8.80
N SER A 425 -0.40 -20.46 9.15
CA SER A 425 -0.56 -21.91 9.36
C SER A 425 -0.25 -22.69 8.08
N LEU A 426 -0.74 -22.24 6.92
CA LEU A 426 -0.45 -22.88 5.62
C LEU A 426 1.05 -22.92 5.31
N LYS A 427 1.79 -21.87 5.69
CA LYS A 427 3.24 -21.77 5.48
C LYS A 427 4.05 -22.62 6.47
N ALA A 428 3.56 -22.76 7.69
CA ALA A 428 4.23 -23.52 8.74
C ALA A 428 3.96 -25.03 8.61
N GLU A 429 2.69 -25.40 8.47
CA GLU A 429 2.18 -26.77 8.49
C GLU A 429 1.08 -26.92 7.42
N PRO A 430 1.46 -27.16 6.15
CA PRO A 430 0.48 -27.35 5.09
C PRO A 430 -0.34 -28.64 5.30
N PRO A 431 -1.65 -28.66 4.95
CA PRO A 431 -2.48 -29.85 5.08
C PRO A 431 -1.93 -31.05 4.30
N GLU A 432 -1.93 -32.24 4.90
CA GLU A 432 -1.38 -33.46 4.28
C GLU A 432 -2.14 -33.91 3.02
N ASP A 433 -3.43 -33.60 2.93
CA ASP A 433 -4.32 -33.95 1.81
C ASP A 433 -4.26 -32.93 0.66
N ARG A 434 -3.46 -31.86 0.80
CA ARG A 434 -3.31 -30.83 -0.21
C ARG A 434 -2.54 -31.38 -1.42
N THR A 435 -3.14 -31.23 -2.60
CA THR A 435 -2.56 -31.68 -3.88
C THR A 435 -1.74 -30.61 -4.60
N GLU A 436 -2.10 -29.35 -4.42
CA GLU A 436 -1.46 -28.20 -5.08
C GLU A 436 -0.25 -27.71 -4.27
N PRO A 437 0.84 -27.26 -4.91
CA PRO A 437 1.97 -26.69 -4.18
C PRO A 437 1.54 -25.43 -3.43
N VAL A 438 2.05 -25.23 -2.21
CA VAL A 438 1.85 -23.97 -1.48
C VAL A 438 2.59 -22.87 -2.24
N PRO A 439 1.97 -21.69 -2.47
CA PRO A 439 2.69 -20.57 -3.08
C PRO A 439 3.98 -20.29 -2.30
N GLU A 440 5.11 -20.05 -2.96
CA GLU A 440 6.37 -19.69 -2.27
C GLU A 440 6.26 -18.31 -1.62
N LYS A 441 5.46 -17.40 -2.19
CA LYS A 441 5.22 -16.06 -1.67
C LYS A 441 3.72 -15.76 -1.64
N VAL A 442 3.28 -15.03 -0.62
CA VAL A 442 1.90 -14.53 -0.54
C VAL A 442 1.96 -13.03 -0.35
N ILE A 443 1.47 -12.28 -1.34
CA ILE A 443 1.34 -10.83 -1.24
C ILE A 443 0.00 -10.55 -0.58
N PHE A 444 0.04 -9.83 0.54
CA PHE A 444 -1.16 -9.44 1.27
C PHE A 444 -1.36 -7.93 1.12
N PHE A 445 -2.39 -7.54 0.37
CA PHE A 445 -2.75 -6.16 0.15
C PHE A 445 -4.00 -5.78 0.95
N VAL A 446 -3.92 -4.66 1.64
CA VAL A 446 -5.04 -4.10 2.38
C VAL A 446 -5.18 -2.65 1.96
N ASP A 447 -6.32 -2.31 1.38
CA ASP A 447 -6.64 -0.92 1.13
C ASP A 447 -6.95 -0.23 2.48
N GLU A 448 -6.50 1.02 2.64
CA GLU A 448 -6.52 1.84 3.87
C GLU A 448 -6.97 1.14 5.17
N VAL A 449 -6.02 0.61 5.94
CA VAL A 449 -6.28 0.20 7.32
C VAL A 449 -6.40 1.48 8.17
N LEU A 450 -7.58 1.73 8.75
CA LEU A 450 -7.68 2.66 9.89
C LEU A 450 -6.62 2.20 10.91
N PRO A 451 -5.73 3.08 11.41
CA PRO A 451 -4.66 2.65 12.29
C PRO A 451 -5.28 1.90 13.48
N MET A 452 -5.03 0.59 13.52
CA MET A 452 -5.25 -0.21 14.71
C MET A 452 -4.22 0.26 15.73
N ALA A 453 -4.63 1.23 16.55
CA ALA A 453 -3.87 1.78 17.66
C ALA A 453 -4.20 1.05 18.96
#